data_AF-A0A1G8QGB3-F1
#
_entry.id   AF-A0A1G8QGB3-F1
#
_cell.length_a   1.000
_cell.length_b   1.000
_cell.length_c   1.000
_cell.angle_alpha   90.00
_cell.angle_beta   90.00
_cell.angle_gamma   90.00
#
_symmetry.space_group_name_H-M   'P 1'
#
loop_
_entity.id
_entity.type
_entity.pdbx_description
1 polymer ?
#
loop_
_entity_poly.entity_id
_entity_poly.type
_entity_poly.pdbx_seq_one_letter_code
_entity_poly.pdbx_strand_id
1 'polypeptide(L)'
;MPNQLDVVNPSNAASYVGQTVLMELVWEQDPEPMWRCFHVLGFVLPMDGVYEHGYLLTMDLDGKSRHPDETFFSSIRTIRAIRHRDRQSSGNVLGRMTRPIQEGSRAALPARRNSSTVPSNGSTGAAHP
;
A
#
# COMPACT_ATOMS: atom_id res chain seq x y z
N MET A 1 -7.27 5.62 14.24
CA MET A 1 -8.70 5.44 13.91
C MET A 1 -8.92 3.96 13.71
N PRO A 2 -9.80 3.32 14.49
CA PRO A 2 -10.01 1.89 14.39
C PRO A 2 -10.55 1.52 13.00
N ASN A 3 -10.30 0.27 12.63
CA ASN A 3 -10.65 -0.37 11.37
C ASN A 3 -12.17 -0.61 11.31
N GLN A 4 -12.96 0.47 11.21
CA GLN A 4 -14.42 0.40 11.26
C GLN A 4 -14.95 -0.20 9.96
N LEU A 5 -15.69 -1.30 10.09
CA LEU A 5 -16.50 -1.87 9.03
C LEU A 5 -17.82 -1.11 9.04
N ASP A 6 -18.09 -0.37 7.98
CA ASP A 6 -19.31 0.42 7.85
C ASP A 6 -20.24 -0.20 6.82
N VAL A 7 -21.54 0.02 6.99
CA VAL A 7 -22.54 -0.26 5.95
C VAL A 7 -22.59 0.94 5.02
N VAL A 8 -22.56 0.71 3.71
CA VAL A 8 -22.71 1.80 2.73
C VAL A 8 -24.15 2.27 2.71
N ASN A 9 -24.33 3.59 2.76
CA ASN A 9 -25.63 4.22 2.63
C ASN A 9 -25.49 5.60 1.95
N PRO A 10 -26.60 6.23 1.56
CA PRO A 10 -26.59 7.56 0.93
C PRO A 10 -25.79 8.65 1.68
N SER A 11 -25.73 8.61 3.02
CA SER A 11 -25.09 9.67 3.80
C SER A 11 -23.57 9.52 3.91
N ASN A 12 -23.02 8.31 3.72
CA ASN A 12 -21.58 8.05 3.79
C ASN A 12 -20.92 7.72 2.44
N ALA A 13 -21.69 7.41 1.39
CA ALA A 13 -21.16 6.97 0.09
C ALA A 13 -20.13 7.94 -0.50
N ALA A 14 -20.40 9.26 -0.40
CA ALA A 14 -19.50 10.30 -0.90
C ALA A 14 -18.09 10.24 -0.29
N SER A 15 -17.98 9.77 0.96
CA SER A 15 -16.68 9.69 1.64
C SER A 15 -15.73 8.68 0.99
N TYR A 16 -16.26 7.67 0.30
CA TYR A 16 -15.44 6.62 -0.31
C TYR A 16 -14.90 6.97 -1.70
N VAL A 17 -15.42 8.01 -2.35
CA VAL A 17 -15.01 8.40 -3.70
C VAL A 17 -13.51 8.73 -3.76
N GLY A 18 -12.83 8.16 -4.76
CA GLY A 18 -11.38 8.28 -4.94
C GLY A 18 -10.56 7.36 -4.05
N GLN A 19 -11.18 6.55 -3.18
CA GLN A 19 -10.48 5.62 -2.31
C GLN A 19 -10.43 4.21 -2.89
N THR A 20 -9.38 3.47 -2.52
CA THR A 20 -9.38 2.01 -2.60
C THR A 20 -10.04 1.46 -1.36
N VAL A 21 -11.03 0.58 -1.53
CA VAL A 21 -11.82 0.01 -0.45
C VAL A 21 -11.80 -1.51 -0.53
N LEU A 22 -11.92 -2.17 0.62
CA LEU A 22 -12.28 -3.58 0.68
C LEU A 22 -13.77 -3.66 1.00
N MET A 23 -14.51 -4.43 0.22
CA MET A 23 -15.94 -4.69 0.41
C MET A 23 -16.19 -6.17 0.68
N GLU A 24 -17.12 -6.44 1.59
CA GLU A 24 -17.79 -7.73 1.74
C GLU A 24 -19.10 -7.67 0.93
N LEU A 25 -19.20 -8.52 -0.09
CA LEU A 25 -20.33 -8.58 -0.99
C LEU A 25 -21.16 -9.84 -0.74
N VAL A 26 -22.49 -9.71 -0.79
CA VAL A 26 -23.43 -10.82 -0.67
C VAL A 26 -24.49 -10.67 -1.76
N TRP A 27 -24.86 -11.79 -2.39
CA TRP A 27 -25.94 -11.83 -3.38
C TRP A 27 -27.04 -12.79 -2.94
N GLU A 28 -28.28 -12.52 -3.33
CA GLU A 28 -29.41 -13.38 -2.96
C GLU A 28 -29.28 -14.80 -3.54
N GLN A 29 -28.67 -14.93 -4.72
CA GLN A 29 -28.50 -16.21 -5.41
C GLN A 29 -27.32 -17.03 -4.87
N ASP A 30 -26.35 -16.36 -4.26
CA ASP A 30 -25.19 -16.97 -3.63
C ASP A 30 -24.87 -16.22 -2.33
N PRO A 31 -25.39 -16.73 -1.18
CA PRO A 31 -25.27 -16.04 0.09
C PRO A 31 -23.86 -16.15 0.69
N GLU A 32 -22.93 -16.88 0.05
CA GLU A 32 -21.56 -16.95 0.53
C GLU A 32 -20.88 -15.58 0.36
N PRO A 33 -20.44 -14.92 1.45
CA PRO A 33 -19.87 -13.59 1.35
C PRO A 33 -18.54 -13.59 0.59
N MET A 34 -18.42 -12.75 -0.43
CA MET A 34 -17.19 -12.56 -1.19
C MET A 34 -16.50 -11.25 -0.82
N TRP A 35 -15.21 -11.33 -0.48
CA TRP A 35 -14.38 -10.15 -0.18
C TRP A 35 -13.57 -9.72 -1.40
N ARG A 36 -13.73 -8.47 -1.84
CA ARG A 36 -12.97 -7.91 -2.98
C ARG A 36 -12.55 -6.46 -2.76
N CYS A 37 -11.42 -6.09 -3.38
CA CYS A 37 -10.90 -4.72 -3.36
C CYS A 37 -11.31 -3.97 -4.61
N PHE A 38 -11.79 -2.75 -4.42
CA PHE A 38 -12.26 -1.88 -5.49
C PHE A 38 -11.68 -0.48 -5.38
N HIS A 39 -11.57 0.21 -6.52
CA HIS A 39 -11.50 1.67 -6.56
C HIS A 39 -12.91 2.23 -6.69
N VAL A 40 -13.28 3.19 -5.83
CA VAL A 40 -14.57 3.86 -5.92
C VAL A 40 -14.42 5.13 -6.74
N LEU A 41 -15.13 5.22 -7.86
CA LEU A 41 -15.07 6.36 -8.78
C LEU A 41 -16.21 7.36 -8.56
N GLY A 42 -17.34 6.88 -8.06
CA GLY A 42 -18.55 7.68 -7.86
C GLY A 42 -19.65 6.88 -7.20
N PHE A 43 -20.83 7.48 -7.10
CA PHE A 43 -22.01 6.82 -6.55
C PHE A 43 -23.28 7.45 -7.13
N VAL A 44 -24.35 6.68 -7.11
CA VAL A 44 -25.70 7.13 -7.45
C VAL A 44 -26.56 7.01 -6.21
N LEU A 45 -27.28 8.09 -5.91
CA LEU A 45 -28.24 8.14 -4.81
C LEU A 45 -29.58 7.56 -5.25
N PRO A 46 -30.27 6.79 -4.38
CA PRO A 46 -31.63 6.40 -4.66
C PRO A 46 -32.53 7.65 -4.70
N MET A 47 -33.46 7.70 -5.65
CA MET A 47 -34.43 8.75 -5.83
C MET A 47 -35.82 8.13 -5.99
N ASP A 48 -36.69 8.44 -5.03
CA ASP A 48 -38.06 7.94 -5.00
C ASP A 48 -38.83 8.30 -6.28
N GLY A 49 -39.56 7.32 -6.83
CA GLY A 49 -40.30 7.45 -8.08
C GLY A 49 -39.46 7.55 -9.37
N VAL A 50 -38.12 7.49 -9.29
CA VAL A 50 -37.22 7.54 -10.46
C VAL A 50 -36.32 6.30 -10.52
N TYR A 51 -35.54 6.07 -9.47
CA TYR A 51 -34.66 4.91 -9.36
C TYR A 51 -34.34 4.65 -7.89
N GLU A 52 -34.92 3.61 -7.31
CA GLU A 52 -34.97 3.40 -5.86
C GLU A 52 -33.70 2.73 -5.29
N HIS A 53 -32.71 2.44 -6.13
CA HIS A 53 -31.49 1.75 -5.73
C HIS A 53 -30.28 2.68 -5.74
N GLY A 54 -29.56 2.71 -4.62
CA GLY A 54 -28.25 3.35 -4.54
C GLY A 54 -27.13 2.38 -4.86
N TYR A 55 -26.10 2.84 -5.55
CA TYR A 55 -24.93 2.04 -5.87
C TYR A 55 -23.65 2.87 -5.95
N LEU A 56 -22.51 2.22 -5.79
CA LEU A 56 -21.18 2.77 -6.07
C LEU A 56 -20.79 2.42 -7.51
N LEU A 57 -20.08 3.33 -8.17
CA LEU A 57 -19.36 3.03 -9.42
C LEU A 57 -17.95 2.58 -9.04
N THR A 58 -17.63 1.32 -9.32
CA THR A 58 -16.39 0.69 -8.86
C THR A 58 -15.56 0.14 -10.01
N MET A 59 -14.25 0.04 -9.81
CA MET A 59 -13.34 -0.70 -10.69
C MET A 59 -12.63 -1.76 -9.87
N ASP A 60 -12.54 -2.98 -10.41
CA ASP A 60 -11.70 -4.03 -9.83
C ASP A 60 -10.24 -3.55 -9.75
N LEU A 61 -9.56 -3.91 -8.65
CA LEU A 61 -8.15 -3.55 -8.42
C LEU A 61 -7.20 -4.12 -9.48
N ASP A 62 -7.59 -5.21 -10.14
CA ASP A 62 -6.79 -5.83 -11.20
C ASP A 62 -6.86 -5.08 -12.55
N GLY A 63 -7.72 -4.07 -12.66
CA GLY A 63 -7.83 -3.17 -13.81
C GLY A 63 -8.24 -3.86 -15.11
N LYS A 64 -8.80 -5.07 -15.04
CA LYS A 64 -9.16 -5.83 -16.25
C LYS A 64 -10.39 -5.28 -16.96
N SER A 65 -11.32 -4.67 -16.22
CA SER A 65 -12.50 -4.06 -16.83
C SER A 65 -12.14 -2.73 -17.50
N ARG A 66 -12.75 -2.48 -18.66
CA ARG A 66 -12.64 -1.20 -19.38
C ARG A 66 -13.51 -0.11 -18.76
N HIS A 67 -14.59 -0.50 -18.09
CA HIS A 67 -15.62 0.41 -17.59
C HIS A 67 -15.95 0.09 -16.14
N PRO A 68 -16.44 1.09 -15.37
CA PRO A 68 -16.83 0.87 -13.99
C PRO A 68 -18.07 -0.02 -13.91
N ASP A 69 -18.12 -0.86 -12.90
CA ASP A 69 -19.27 -1.71 -12.58
C ASP A 69 -20.15 -1.05 -11.51
N GLU A 70 -21.44 -1.37 -11.54
CA GLU A 70 -22.40 -0.93 -10.54
C GLU A 70 -22.36 -1.88 -9.34
N THR A 71 -22.00 -1.37 -8.16
CA THR A 71 -22.02 -2.14 -6.91
C THR A 71 -23.10 -1.60 -5.98
N PHE A 72 -24.23 -2.29 -5.93
CA PHE A 72 -25.41 -1.87 -5.17
C PHE A 72 -25.17 -1.85 -3.67
N PHE A 73 -25.73 -0.85 -2.98
CA PHE A 73 -25.65 -0.75 -1.52
C PHE A 73 -26.25 -1.98 -0.83
N SER A 74 -27.29 -2.59 -1.41
CA SER A 74 -27.92 -3.82 -0.90
C SER A 74 -26.99 -5.03 -0.95
N SER A 75 -26.06 -5.07 -1.90
CA SER A 75 -25.08 -6.15 -2.03
C SER A 75 -23.85 -5.94 -1.14
N ILE A 76 -23.63 -4.71 -0.63
CA ILE A 76 -22.46 -4.39 0.21
C ILE A 76 -22.81 -4.57 1.67
N ARG A 77 -22.33 -5.66 2.27
CA ARG A 77 -22.52 -5.93 3.70
C ARG A 77 -21.64 -5.05 4.57
N THR A 78 -20.37 -4.93 4.20
CA THR A 78 -19.41 -4.05 4.88
C THR A 78 -18.44 -3.43 3.88
N ILE A 79 -17.99 -2.20 4.18
CA ILE A 79 -16.96 -1.49 3.43
C ILE A 79 -15.89 -0.97 4.39
N ARG A 80 -14.64 -0.94 3.93
CA ARG A 80 -13.55 -0.22 4.60
C ARG A 80 -12.60 0.42 3.61
N ALA A 81 -12.22 1.67 3.87
CA ALA A 81 -11.14 2.33 3.15
C ALA A 81 -9.78 1.69 3.49
N ILE A 82 -9.07 1.23 2.47
CA ILE A 82 -7.69 0.76 2.59
C ILE A 82 -6.79 1.99 2.61
N ARG A 83 -6.34 2.38 3.81
CA ARG A 83 -5.33 3.41 3.93
C ARG A 83 -4.02 2.85 3.39
N HIS A 84 -3.42 3.55 2.42
CA HIS A 84 -2.02 3.32 2.10
C HIS A 84 -1.23 3.60 3.39
N ARG A 85 -0.79 2.53 4.07
CA ARG A 85 0.07 2.68 5.23
C ARG A 85 1.33 3.34 4.71
N ASP A 86 1.54 4.59 5.07
CA ASP A 86 2.77 5.28 4.76
C ASP A 86 3.89 4.39 5.27
N ARG A 87 4.75 3.89 4.36
CA ARG A 87 5.76 2.85 4.67
C ARG A 87 6.69 3.30 5.79
N GLN A 88 6.71 4.59 6.07
CA GLN A 88 7.44 5.28 7.12
C GLN A 88 6.78 5.18 8.52
N SER A 89 5.47 5.02 8.64
CA SER A 89 4.74 5.36 9.87
C SER A 89 4.67 4.26 10.94
N SER A 90 4.80 2.96 10.60
CA SER A 90 4.61 1.92 11.64
C SER A 90 5.39 0.61 11.49
N GLY A 91 6.48 0.57 10.71
CA GLY A 91 7.21 -0.69 10.52
C GLY A 91 8.67 -0.59 10.14
N ASN A 92 9.32 0.56 10.27
CA ASN A 92 10.76 0.65 10.00
C ASN A 92 11.55 0.03 11.16
N VAL A 93 11.53 -1.30 11.27
CA VAL A 93 12.38 -2.07 12.20
C VAL A 93 13.85 -1.90 11.79
N LEU A 94 14.12 -1.75 10.49
CA LEU A 94 15.46 -1.54 9.94
C LEU A 94 16.04 -0.16 10.29
N GLY A 95 15.21 0.89 10.38
CA GLY A 95 15.66 2.24 10.76
C GLY A 95 16.01 2.40 12.25
N ARG A 96 15.62 1.44 13.10
CA ARG A 96 15.90 1.44 14.55
C ARG A 96 17.09 0.57 14.93
N MET A 97 17.65 -0.17 13.98
CA MET A 97 18.95 -0.80 14.16
C MET A 97 19.99 0.32 14.07
N THR A 98 20.19 1.03 15.17
CA THR A 98 21.40 1.82 15.38
C THR A 98 22.53 0.83 15.15
N ARG A 99 23.30 1.00 14.06
CA ARG A 99 24.54 0.25 13.87
C ARG A 99 25.29 0.41 15.19
N PRO A 100 25.63 -0.66 15.94
CA PRO A 100 26.55 -0.49 17.03
C PRO A 100 27.80 0.10 16.39
N ILE A 101 28.11 1.35 16.75
CA ILE A 101 29.41 1.92 16.53
C ILE A 101 30.36 0.95 17.22
N GLN A 102 31.04 0.12 16.42
CA GLN A 102 32.21 -0.61 16.90
C GLN A 102 33.32 0.44 17.01
N GLU A 103 33.32 1.17 18.13
CA GLU A 103 34.58 1.61 18.72
C GLU A 103 35.43 0.35 18.96
N GLY A 104 36.56 0.27 18.26
CA GLY A 104 37.58 -0.75 18.53
C GLY A 104 37.41 -2.07 17.77
N SER A 105 37.71 -2.07 16.48
CA SER A 105 38.35 -3.24 15.86
C SER A 105 39.39 -2.79 14.84
N ARG A 106 40.51 -2.30 15.38
CA ARG A 106 41.81 -2.33 14.70
C ARG A 106 42.29 -3.78 14.61
N ALA A 107 41.63 -4.59 13.80
CA ALA A 107 42.25 -5.80 13.28
C ALA A 107 43.16 -5.36 12.14
N ALA A 108 44.39 -4.97 12.48
CA ALA A 108 45.45 -4.89 11.49
C ALA A 108 45.54 -6.29 10.83
N LEU A 109 45.24 -6.35 9.54
CA LEU A 109 45.51 -7.54 8.74
C LEU A 109 46.99 -7.90 8.93
N PRO A 110 47.34 -9.15 9.30
CA PRO A 110 48.73 -9.50 9.45
C PRO A 110 49.44 -9.26 8.11
N ALA A 111 50.46 -8.41 8.15
CA ALA A 111 51.33 -8.14 7.02
C ALA A 111 51.92 -9.48 6.55
N ARG A 112 51.58 -9.86 5.32
CA ARG A 112 52.14 -11.01 4.60
C ARG A 112 53.66 -10.86 4.50
N ARG A 113 54.39 -11.41 5.46
CA ARG A 113 55.86 -11.47 5.46
C ARG A 113 56.26 -12.76 4.77
N ASN A 114 56.40 -12.71 3.44
CA ASN A 114 57.36 -13.47 2.63
C ASN A 114 57.19 -13.06 1.16
N SER A 115 58.10 -12.19 0.75
CA SER A 115 58.28 -11.57 -0.56
C SER A 115 58.99 -12.49 -1.56
N SER A 116 58.71 -12.32 -2.85
CA SER A 116 59.74 -12.30 -3.91
C SER A 116 59.40 -11.43 -5.12
N THR A 117 58.35 -10.61 -5.07
CA THR A 117 58.05 -9.68 -6.18
C THR A 117 57.64 -8.34 -5.61
N VAL A 118 58.52 -7.36 -5.76
CA VAL A 118 58.30 -5.94 -5.50
C VAL A 118 57.75 -5.33 -6.80
N PRO A 119 56.52 -4.78 -6.86
CA PRO A 119 56.21 -3.77 -7.85
C PRO A 119 56.70 -2.43 -7.32
N SER A 120 57.64 -1.87 -8.06
CA SER A 120 58.27 -0.57 -7.85
C SER A 120 57.25 0.57 -7.79
N ASN A 121 57.52 1.54 -6.91
CA ASN A 121 56.98 2.91 -6.82
C ASN A 121 56.55 3.50 -8.19
N GLY A 122 55.56 4.38 -8.31
CA GLY A 122 54.83 5.19 -7.35
C GLY A 122 54.20 6.35 -8.14
N SER A 123 53.16 6.97 -7.59
CA SER A 123 52.78 8.34 -7.97
C SER A 123 51.86 8.91 -6.90
N THR A 124 52.46 9.73 -6.04
CA THR A 124 51.75 10.55 -5.05
C THR A 124 51.34 11.83 -5.77
N GLY A 125 50.04 12.12 -5.83
CA GLY A 125 49.57 13.41 -6.34
C GLY A 125 49.88 14.55 -5.38
N ALA A 126 50.35 15.69 -5.91
CA ALA A 126 50.15 17.00 -5.30
C ALA A 126 50.32 18.15 -6.35
N ALA A 127 49.23 18.93 -6.46
CA ALA A 127 49.08 20.38 -6.70
C ALA A 127 49.76 21.13 -7.89
N HIS A 128 48.87 21.80 -8.64
CA HIS A 128 48.95 23.09 -9.39
C HIS A 128 50.07 24.08 -8.93
N PRO A 129 50.62 24.94 -9.83
CA PRO A 129 49.92 25.81 -10.80
C PRO A 129 50.16 25.50 -12.28
#